data_AF-A0AAD9GK46-F1
#
_entry.id   AF-A0AAD9GK46-F1
#
_cell.length_a   1.000
_cell.length_b   1.000
_cell.length_c   1.000
_cell.angle_alpha   90.00
_cell.angle_beta   90.00
_cell.angle_gamma   90.00
#
_symmetry.space_group_name_H-M   'P 1'
#
loop_
_entity.id
_entity.type
_entity.pdbx_description
1 polymer ?
#
loop_
_entity_poly.entity_id
_entity_poly.type
_entity_poly.pdbx_seq_one_letter_code
_entity_poly.pdbx_strand_id
1 'polypeptide(L)'
;MGGGGLRLLPHKKWNVWRRDNIERVLRDEREHEEKQQELSSKEQRIEQERRAEQLLGRESKQEEHINFFQVEEALANSKKAATTGKKKNGADDTLRRHGRLPWYAQTEKSAKIEPTARQERKRKRELEVADPMQHMRPKKERVVVVDLKKDKRRGYTDEQGPAGSDRRKYSARYDRSSSSGRHLEKEHKRLKKRKYKLKLSKKDLLKELRRERDEREASERQRAEQLLNGSSKR
;
A
#
# COMPACT_ATOMS: atom_id res chain seq x y z
N MET A 1 47.92 -26.77 19.69
CA MET A 1 47.37 -25.59 20.40
C MET A 1 46.30 -24.93 19.52
N GLY A 2 45.17 -25.60 19.29
CA GLY A 2 44.07 -25.07 18.47
C GLY A 2 43.10 -24.30 19.36
N GLY A 3 43.32 -22.99 19.51
CA GLY A 3 42.44 -22.10 20.27
C GLY A 3 41.08 -22.00 19.61
N GLY A 4 40.16 -22.90 19.97
CA GLY A 4 38.73 -22.78 19.70
C GLY A 4 38.18 -21.58 20.45
N GLY A 5 38.38 -20.39 19.89
CA GLY A 5 37.92 -19.12 20.44
C GLY A 5 36.46 -19.25 20.82
N LEU A 6 36.22 -19.19 22.13
CA LEU A 6 34.92 -19.38 22.77
C LEU A 6 33.97 -18.31 22.21
N ARG A 7 33.23 -18.63 21.14
CA ARG A 7 32.12 -17.82 20.65
C ARG A 7 30.97 -17.98 21.65
N LEU A 8 31.14 -17.42 22.84
CA LEU A 8 30.12 -17.36 23.88
C LEU A 8 28.96 -16.44 23.48
N LEU A 9 29.23 -15.47 22.60
CA LEU A 9 28.32 -14.39 22.26
C LEU A 9 27.03 -14.81 21.51
N PRO A 10 27.06 -15.71 20.50
CA PRO A 10 25.86 -16.10 19.76
C PRO A 10 24.79 -16.74 20.65
N HIS A 11 25.18 -17.38 21.76
CA HIS A 11 24.28 -18.12 22.63
C HIS A 11 23.61 -17.28 23.74
N LYS A 12 24.00 -16.01 23.91
CA LYS A 12 23.41 -15.14 24.94
C LYS A 12 22.14 -14.45 24.44
N LYS A 13 21.08 -14.46 25.27
CA LYS A 13 19.77 -13.85 24.96
C LYS A 13 19.83 -12.33 24.77
N TRP A 14 20.77 -11.66 25.43
CA TRP A 14 20.97 -10.21 25.34
C TRP A 14 21.79 -9.77 24.11
N ASN A 15 22.32 -10.70 23.31
CA ASN A 15 23.14 -10.34 22.17
C ASN A 15 22.30 -9.62 21.11
N VAL A 16 22.62 -8.35 20.84
CA VAL A 16 21.89 -7.46 19.93
C VAL A 16 21.91 -7.98 18.50
N TRP A 17 22.95 -8.70 18.09
CA TRP A 17 23.10 -9.26 16.75
C TRP A 17 22.26 -10.52 16.51
N ARG A 18 21.53 -10.99 17.52
CA ARG A 18 20.56 -12.07 17.32
C ARG A 18 19.42 -11.58 16.48
N ARG A 19 19.01 -12.40 15.53
CA ARG A 19 17.83 -12.19 14.70
C ARG A 19 16.60 -11.79 15.52
N ASP A 20 16.33 -12.46 16.64
CA ASP A 20 15.18 -12.17 17.50
C ASP A 20 15.20 -10.75 18.09
N ASN A 21 16.39 -10.26 18.46
CA ASN A 21 16.54 -8.93 19.04
C ASN A 21 16.48 -7.86 17.93
N ILE A 22 17.08 -8.13 16.77
CA ILE A 22 16.94 -7.28 15.58
C ILE A 22 15.46 -7.17 15.18
N GLU A 23 14.74 -8.29 15.13
CA GLU A 23 13.31 -8.31 14.79
C GLU A 23 12.45 -7.59 15.85
N ARG A 24 12.84 -7.61 17.12
CA ARG A 24 12.19 -6.82 18.17
C ARG A 24 12.41 -5.33 17.95
N VAL A 25 13.65 -4.91 17.74
CA VAL A 25 14.00 -3.50 17.46
C VAL A 25 13.26 -3.00 16.22
N LEU A 26 13.25 -3.77 15.13
CA LEU A 26 12.51 -3.39 13.90
C LEU A 26 11.00 -3.29 14.11
N ARG A 27 10.43 -4.05 15.06
CA ARG A 27 9.00 -3.92 15.41
C ARG A 27 8.77 -2.64 16.19
N ASP A 28 9.59 -2.38 17.19
CA ASP A 28 9.49 -1.19 18.04
C ASP A 28 9.69 0.08 17.20
N GLU A 29 10.64 0.07 16.26
CA GLU A 29 10.88 1.16 15.29
C GLU A 29 9.66 1.40 14.40
N ARG A 30 9.02 0.34 13.88
CA ARG A 30 7.80 0.47 13.06
C ARG A 30 6.64 1.04 13.87
N GLU A 31 6.42 0.52 15.08
CA GLU A 31 5.35 1.02 15.96
C GLU A 31 5.58 2.50 16.33
N HIS A 32 6.84 2.92 16.47
CA HIS A 32 7.20 4.30 16.70
C HIS A 32 6.97 5.18 15.46
N GLU A 33 7.36 4.71 14.28
CA GLU A 33 7.12 5.41 13.02
C GLU A 33 5.62 5.60 12.75
N GLU A 34 4.80 4.55 12.95
CA GLU A 34 3.34 4.62 12.82
C GLU A 34 2.75 5.65 13.78
N LYS A 35 3.18 5.68 15.05
CA LYS A 35 2.75 6.69 16.03
C LYS A 35 3.12 8.11 15.60
N GLN A 36 4.33 8.31 15.06
CA GLN A 36 4.75 9.63 14.56
C GLN A 36 3.91 10.06 13.36
N GLN A 37 3.61 9.15 12.43
CA GLN A 37 2.73 9.43 11.29
C GLN A 37 1.31 9.79 11.75
N GLU A 38 0.75 9.07 12.72
CA GLU A 38 -0.55 9.39 13.29
C GLU A 38 -0.57 10.77 13.96
N LEU A 39 0.49 11.15 14.68
CA LEU A 39 0.60 12.48 15.27
C LEU A 39 0.68 13.56 14.19
N SER A 40 1.56 13.38 13.19
CA SER A 40 1.70 14.35 12.09
C SER A 40 0.42 14.54 11.28
N SER A 41 -0.35 13.47 11.05
CA SER A 41 -1.62 13.55 10.31
C SER A 41 -2.72 14.24 11.13
N LYS A 42 -2.73 14.05 12.45
CA LYS A 42 -3.60 14.82 13.36
C LYS A 42 -3.22 16.30 13.36
N GLU A 43 -1.92 16.62 13.45
CA GLU A 43 -1.43 18.00 13.40
C GLU A 43 -1.82 18.69 12.08
N GLN A 44 -1.61 18.02 10.95
CA GLN A 44 -2.01 18.55 9.64
C GLN A 44 -3.52 18.79 9.56
N ARG A 45 -4.33 17.90 10.14
CA ARG A 45 -5.78 18.08 10.17
C ARG A 45 -6.18 19.28 11.02
N ILE A 46 -5.60 19.43 12.21
CA ILE A 46 -5.84 20.57 13.10
C ILE A 46 -5.41 21.88 12.43
N GLU A 47 -4.28 21.88 11.74
CA GLU A 47 -3.80 23.05 11.00
C GLU A 47 -4.73 23.43 9.85
N GLN A 48 -5.26 22.45 9.11
CA GLN A 48 -6.28 22.68 8.09
C GLN A 48 -7.57 23.24 8.67
N GLU A 49 -8.04 22.70 9.80
CA GLU A 49 -9.23 23.19 10.52
C GLU A 49 -9.00 24.64 10.99
N ARG A 50 -7.85 24.93 11.62
CA ARG A 50 -7.47 26.29 12.03
C ARG A 50 -7.39 27.26 10.86
N ARG A 51 -6.89 26.81 9.71
CA ARG A 51 -6.83 27.62 8.48
C ARG A 51 -8.23 27.88 7.92
N ALA A 52 -9.12 26.90 7.94
CA ALA A 52 -10.51 27.06 7.52
C ALA A 52 -11.26 28.04 8.42
N GLU A 53 -11.08 27.98 9.74
CA GLU A 53 -11.67 28.92 10.69
C GLU A 53 -11.23 30.37 10.43
N GLN A 54 -9.96 30.60 10.06
CA GLN A 54 -9.47 31.94 9.70
C GLN A 54 -10.12 32.49 8.43
N LEU A 55 -10.42 31.64 7.45
CA LEU A 55 -11.13 32.03 6.23
C LEU A 55 -12.60 32.31 6.53
N LEU A 56 -13.27 31.41 7.26
CA LEU A 56 -14.68 31.56 7.66
C LEU A 56 -14.90 32.84 8.49
N GLY A 57 -13.97 33.17 9.39
CA GLY A 57 -14.02 34.40 10.19
C GLY A 57 -13.89 35.68 9.36
N ARG A 58 -13.29 35.62 8.17
CA ARG A 58 -13.13 36.76 7.24
C ARG A 58 -14.29 36.90 6.24
N GLU A 59 -14.97 35.81 5.91
CA GLU A 59 -16.02 35.78 4.87
C GLU A 59 -17.31 36.51 5.28
N SER A 60 -17.48 36.89 6.54
CA SER A 60 -18.67 37.64 7.00
C SER A 60 -18.79 39.08 6.50
N LYS A 61 -17.82 39.61 5.74
CA LYS A 61 -17.87 41.03 5.32
C LYS A 61 -18.27 41.28 3.87
N GLN A 62 -17.97 40.42 2.91
CA GLN A 62 -18.32 40.68 1.50
C GLN A 62 -18.41 39.37 0.72
N GLU A 63 -19.62 38.80 0.61
CA GLU A 63 -19.96 37.86 -0.47
C GLU A 63 -20.02 38.61 -1.81
N GLU A 64 -18.92 39.26 -2.20
CA GLU A 64 -18.74 39.65 -3.59
C GLU A 64 -18.36 38.37 -4.33
N HIS A 65 -19.32 37.79 -5.03
CA HIS A 65 -19.11 36.64 -5.90
C HIS A 65 -18.10 37.02 -6.99
N ILE A 66 -16.82 36.75 -6.73
CA ILE A 66 -15.73 36.97 -7.70
C ILE A 66 -15.93 35.95 -8.82
N ASN A 67 -16.63 36.37 -9.87
CA ASN A 67 -16.74 35.60 -11.11
C ASN A 67 -15.37 35.59 -11.80
N PHE A 68 -14.58 34.56 -11.53
CA PHE A 68 -13.31 34.30 -12.21
C PHE A 68 -13.45 34.20 -13.75
N PHE A 69 -14.67 33.95 -14.24
CA PHE A 69 -14.98 33.80 -15.66
C PHE A 69 -15.48 35.08 -16.35
N GLN A 70 -15.62 36.22 -15.66
CA GLN A 70 -16.10 37.45 -16.30
C GLN A 70 -15.22 37.87 -17.49
N VAL A 71 -13.90 37.73 -17.35
CA VAL A 71 -12.93 38.08 -18.41
C VAL A 71 -13.06 37.13 -19.60
N GLU A 72 -13.23 35.84 -19.35
CA GLU A 72 -13.32 34.82 -20.40
C GLU A 72 -14.69 34.84 -21.10
N GLU A 73 -15.76 35.09 -20.35
CA GLU A 73 -17.12 35.21 -20.85
C GLU A 73 -17.29 36.46 -21.75
N ALA A 74 -16.67 37.58 -21.40
CA ALA A 74 -16.63 38.77 -22.25
C ALA A 74 -15.91 38.51 -23.60
N LEU A 75 -14.82 37.73 -23.58
CA LEU A 75 -14.11 37.32 -24.80
C LEU A 75 -14.92 36.32 -25.65
N ALA A 76 -15.70 35.44 -25.02
CA ALA A 76 -16.57 34.52 -25.74
C ALA A 76 -17.75 35.24 -26.41
N ASN A 77 -18.33 36.24 -25.72
CA ASN A 77 -19.45 37.03 -26.24
C ASN A 77 -19.03 37.93 -27.42
N SER A 78 -17.82 38.51 -27.38
CA SER A 78 -17.31 39.30 -28.52
C SER A 78 -17.06 38.46 -29.78
N LYS A 79 -16.62 37.20 -29.64
CA LYS A 79 -16.42 36.28 -30.77
C LYS A 79 -17.74 35.77 -31.39
N LYS A 80 -18.78 35.59 -30.58
CA LYS A 80 -20.11 35.16 -31.06
C LYS A 80 -20.85 36.26 -31.82
N ALA A 81 -20.67 37.53 -31.46
CA ALA A 81 -21.25 38.66 -32.19
C ALA A 81 -20.68 38.82 -33.61
N ALA A 82 -19.44 38.39 -33.85
CA ALA A 82 -18.78 38.49 -35.16
C ALA A 82 -19.11 37.36 -36.16
N THR A 83 -19.81 36.30 -35.73
CA THR A 83 -19.95 35.05 -36.52
C THR A 83 -21.37 34.73 -37.02
N THR A 84 -22.35 35.62 -36.84
CA THR A 84 -23.76 35.41 -37.23
C THR A 84 -24.06 35.50 -38.74
N GLY A 85 -23.05 35.68 -39.60
CA GLY A 85 -23.25 35.91 -41.04
C GLY A 85 -23.01 34.74 -42.01
N LYS A 86 -22.63 33.53 -41.56
CA LYS A 86 -22.23 32.47 -42.51
C LYS A 86 -22.91 31.13 -42.24
N LYS A 87 -24.03 30.90 -42.92
CA LYS A 87 -24.56 29.56 -43.21
C LYS A 87 -23.47 28.76 -43.93
N LYS A 88 -22.79 27.87 -43.23
CA LYS A 88 -22.04 26.78 -43.83
C LYS A 88 -22.65 25.47 -43.38
N ASN A 89 -23.38 24.87 -44.32
CA ASN A 89 -23.69 23.45 -44.29
C ASN A 89 -22.36 22.68 -44.37
N GLY A 90 -22.18 21.75 -43.43
CA GLY A 90 -21.24 20.64 -43.59
C GLY A 90 -19.81 20.93 -43.15
N ALA A 91 -19.36 20.07 -42.23
CA ALA A 91 -17.96 19.70 -42.01
C ALA A 91 -17.05 20.80 -41.43
N ASP A 92 -17.19 21.04 -40.14
CA ASP A 92 -16.03 21.11 -39.22
C ASP A 92 -16.53 20.89 -37.79
N ASP A 93 -17.14 19.73 -37.58
CA ASP A 93 -17.41 19.21 -36.24
C ASP A 93 -16.08 18.69 -35.67
N THR A 94 -15.23 19.61 -35.22
CA THR A 94 -13.94 19.31 -34.58
C THR A 94 -14.11 18.54 -33.27
N LEU A 95 -15.34 18.50 -32.72
CA LEU A 95 -15.73 17.64 -31.61
C LEU A 95 -15.93 16.17 -32.02
N ARG A 96 -16.19 15.87 -33.30
CA ARG A 96 -16.30 14.48 -33.77
C ARG A 96 -14.98 13.76 -33.97
N ARG A 97 -13.85 14.48 -34.09
CA ARG A 97 -12.52 13.85 -34.27
C ARG A 97 -12.06 13.10 -33.01
N HIS A 98 -12.46 13.57 -31.84
CA HIS A 98 -12.36 12.79 -30.61
C HIS A 98 -13.71 12.12 -30.40
N GLY A 99 -13.90 10.89 -30.89
CA GLY A 99 -15.16 10.12 -30.77
C GLY A 99 -15.63 9.81 -29.34
N ARG A 100 -15.21 10.60 -28.34
CA ARG A 100 -15.68 10.58 -26.96
C ARG A 100 -16.27 11.95 -26.62
N LEU A 101 -17.54 11.93 -26.25
CA LEU A 101 -18.20 13.04 -25.59
C LEU A 101 -17.39 13.43 -24.33
N PRO A 102 -17.28 14.74 -24.02
CA PRO A 102 -16.69 15.24 -22.78
C PRO A 102 -17.25 14.50 -21.56
N TRP A 103 -16.44 14.33 -20.51
CA TRP A 103 -16.79 13.49 -19.34
C TRP A 103 -18.12 13.87 -18.68
N TYR A 104 -18.49 15.17 -18.71
CA TYR A 104 -19.74 15.70 -18.17
C TYR A 104 -20.95 15.52 -19.11
N ALA A 105 -20.72 15.22 -20.39
CA ALA A 105 -21.75 14.96 -21.40
C ALA A 105 -21.95 13.45 -21.64
N GLN A 106 -21.20 12.59 -20.94
CA GLN A 106 -21.37 11.15 -20.98
C GLN A 106 -22.60 10.77 -20.16
N THR A 107 -23.65 10.30 -20.84
CA THR A 107 -24.82 9.75 -20.15
C THR A 107 -24.39 8.54 -19.31
N GLU A 108 -24.95 8.38 -18.11
CA GLU A 108 -24.59 7.33 -17.14
C GLU A 108 -24.63 5.90 -17.71
N LYS A 109 -25.35 5.71 -18.82
CA LYS A 109 -25.43 4.43 -19.56
C LYS A 109 -24.10 4.05 -20.22
N SER A 110 -23.29 5.02 -20.62
CA SER A 110 -21.95 4.78 -21.21
C SER A 110 -20.86 4.50 -20.15
N ALA A 111 -21.09 4.92 -18.90
CA ALA A 111 -20.18 4.68 -17.77
C ALA A 111 -20.26 3.25 -17.20
N LYS A 112 -21.32 2.50 -17.51
CA LYS A 112 -21.54 1.12 -17.02
C LYS A 112 -21.03 0.04 -17.97
N ILE A 113 -20.42 0.40 -19.10
CA ILE A 113 -19.75 -0.58 -19.97
C ILE A 113 -18.47 -0.98 -19.24
N GLU A 114 -18.51 -2.13 -18.56
CA GLU A 114 -17.34 -2.67 -17.89
C GLU A 114 -16.20 -2.80 -18.91
N PRO A 115 -15.02 -2.20 -18.62
CA PRO A 115 -13.91 -2.21 -19.56
C PRO A 115 -13.50 -3.65 -19.84
N THR A 116 -13.38 -4.00 -21.11
CA THR A 116 -12.93 -5.34 -21.51
C THR A 116 -11.58 -5.65 -20.83
N ALA A 117 -11.33 -6.89 -20.42
CA ALA A 117 -10.09 -7.28 -19.70
C ALA A 117 -8.78 -6.80 -20.38
N ARG A 118 -8.81 -6.62 -21.71
CA ARG A 118 -7.69 -6.04 -22.48
C ARG A 118 -7.49 -4.53 -22.22
N GLN A 119 -8.58 -3.77 -22.08
CA GLN A 119 -8.55 -2.34 -21.74
C GLN A 119 -8.09 -2.12 -20.30
N GLU A 120 -8.52 -2.96 -19.35
CA GLU A 120 -8.03 -2.88 -17.96
C GLU A 120 -6.52 -3.11 -17.86
N ARG A 121 -5.97 -4.10 -18.58
CA ARG A 121 -4.53 -4.36 -18.61
C ARG A 121 -3.76 -3.17 -19.18
N LYS A 122 -4.28 -2.52 -20.22
CA LYS A 122 -3.66 -1.32 -20.80
C LYS A 122 -3.71 -0.15 -19.83
N ARG A 123 -4.87 0.09 -19.21
CA ARG A 123 -5.07 1.15 -18.20
C ARG A 123 -4.14 0.97 -17.01
N LYS A 124 -3.95 -0.25 -16.51
CA LYS A 124 -2.99 -0.52 -15.40
C LYS A 124 -1.55 -0.19 -15.80
N ARG A 125 -1.12 -0.57 -17.00
CA ARG A 125 0.23 -0.22 -17.50
C ARG A 125 0.41 1.29 -17.63
N GLU A 126 -0.59 1.99 -18.17
CA GLU A 126 -0.55 3.45 -18.31
C GLU A 126 -0.54 4.15 -16.95
N LEU A 127 -1.33 3.67 -15.98
CA LEU A 127 -1.38 4.22 -14.62
C LEU A 127 -0.08 3.96 -13.84
N GLU A 128 0.56 2.82 -14.09
CA GLU A 128 1.90 2.54 -13.58
C GLU A 128 2.93 3.49 -14.18
N VAL A 129 2.94 3.68 -15.50
CA VAL A 129 3.90 4.58 -16.18
C VAL A 129 3.67 6.05 -15.83
N ALA A 130 2.43 6.46 -15.57
CA ALA A 130 2.07 7.83 -15.22
C ALA A 130 2.27 8.17 -13.73
N ASP A 131 2.71 7.23 -12.88
CA ASP A 131 3.04 7.51 -11.49
C ASP A 131 4.41 8.21 -11.43
N PRO A 132 4.47 9.54 -11.15
CA PRO A 132 5.72 10.30 -11.17
C PRO A 132 6.72 9.84 -10.11
N MET A 133 6.27 9.07 -9.10
CA MET A 133 7.14 8.49 -8.09
C MET A 133 7.76 7.15 -8.49
N GLN A 134 7.43 6.58 -9.66
CA GLN A 134 8.04 5.31 -10.07
C GLN A 134 9.57 5.37 -10.17
N HIS A 135 10.13 6.52 -10.57
CA HIS A 135 11.57 6.70 -10.68
C HIS A 135 12.27 6.81 -9.33
N MET A 136 11.53 7.20 -8.28
CA MET A 136 12.05 7.33 -6.92
C MET A 136 11.88 6.06 -6.09
N ARG A 137 11.08 5.09 -6.57
CA ARG A 137 11.00 3.79 -5.89
C ARG A 137 12.31 3.03 -6.10
N PRO A 138 12.95 2.54 -5.02
CA PRO A 138 14.14 1.72 -5.16
C PRO A 138 13.80 0.54 -6.06
N LYS A 139 14.56 0.40 -7.16
CA LYS A 139 14.39 -0.69 -8.12
C LYS A 139 14.51 -1.98 -7.34
N LYS A 140 13.37 -2.60 -7.00
CA LYS A 140 13.35 -3.98 -6.52
C LYS A 140 13.91 -4.77 -7.68
N GLU A 141 15.20 -5.07 -7.63
CA GLU A 141 15.82 -6.03 -8.52
C GLU A 141 14.87 -7.21 -8.54
N ARG A 142 14.27 -7.45 -9.70
CA ARG A 142 13.49 -8.64 -9.91
C ARG A 142 14.49 -9.75 -9.70
N VAL A 143 14.52 -10.30 -8.50
CA VAL A 143 15.14 -11.58 -8.23
C VAL A 143 14.43 -12.50 -9.20
N VAL A 144 15.08 -12.76 -10.32
CA VAL A 144 14.64 -13.73 -11.29
C VAL A 144 14.71 -15.03 -10.51
N VAL A 145 13.59 -15.38 -9.88
CA VAL A 145 13.37 -16.74 -9.42
C VAL A 145 13.32 -17.52 -10.72
N VAL A 146 14.48 -17.97 -11.16
CA VAL A 146 14.62 -18.97 -12.20
C VAL A 146 13.90 -20.18 -11.62
N ASP A 147 12.63 -20.30 -11.95
CA ASP A 147 11.85 -21.51 -11.72
C ASP A 147 12.54 -22.60 -12.54
N LEU A 148 13.51 -23.28 -11.92
CA LEU A 148 14.25 -24.43 -12.43
C LEU A 148 13.36 -25.68 -12.60
N LYS A 149 12.08 -25.51 -12.91
CA LYS A 149 11.08 -26.57 -13.02
C LYS A 149 10.25 -26.42 -14.28
N LYS A 150 10.89 -26.41 -15.44
CA LYS A 150 10.33 -26.88 -16.72
C LYS A 150 11.39 -26.69 -17.80
N ASP A 151 12.26 -27.68 -17.94
CA ASP A 151 12.94 -28.00 -19.20
C ASP A 151 13.52 -29.42 -19.10
N LYS A 152 12.60 -30.38 -19.05
CA LYS A 152 12.85 -31.75 -19.48
C LYS A 152 11.80 -32.06 -20.51
N ARG A 153 12.10 -31.75 -21.78
CA ARG A 153 11.71 -32.49 -23.01
C ARG A 153 11.69 -31.53 -24.21
N ARG A 154 12.75 -31.62 -25.01
CA ARG A 154 12.81 -31.60 -26.49
C ARG A 154 13.92 -30.69 -27.00
N GLY A 155 14.79 -31.27 -27.83
CA GLY A 155 15.84 -30.57 -28.55
C GLY A 155 17.02 -31.50 -28.83
N TYR A 156 16.75 -32.52 -29.66
CA TYR A 156 17.78 -33.27 -30.37
C TYR A 156 18.18 -32.41 -31.57
N THR A 157 19.46 -32.09 -31.70
CA THR A 157 20.20 -32.00 -32.97
C THR A 157 21.67 -31.84 -32.65
N ASP A 158 22.45 -32.73 -33.25
CA ASP A 158 23.90 -32.74 -33.31
C ASP A 158 24.47 -31.42 -33.81
N GLU A 159 25.64 -31.03 -33.32
CA GLU A 159 26.78 -30.52 -34.11
C GLU A 159 28.04 -30.50 -33.23
N GLN A 160 29.17 -30.75 -33.89
CA GLN A 160 30.46 -31.16 -33.34
C GLN A 160 31.07 -30.18 -32.32
N GLY A 161 31.50 -30.72 -31.18
CA GLY A 161 32.33 -30.02 -30.18
C GLY A 161 33.52 -30.88 -29.75
N PRO A 162 34.72 -30.29 -29.57
CA PRO A 162 35.99 -30.99 -29.65
C PRO A 162 36.28 -31.89 -28.44
N ALA A 163 37.01 -32.97 -28.74
CA ALA A 163 37.53 -33.94 -27.80
C ALA A 163 38.37 -33.28 -26.69
N GLY A 164 38.14 -33.72 -25.44
CA GLY A 164 39.09 -33.52 -24.35
C GLY A 164 38.63 -32.53 -23.28
N SER A 165 37.66 -32.94 -22.45
CA SER A 165 37.47 -32.34 -21.14
C SER A 165 37.14 -33.45 -20.15
N ASP A 166 38.18 -33.85 -19.42
CA ASP A 166 38.25 -34.91 -18.42
C ASP A 166 37.23 -34.65 -17.29
N ARG A 167 36.01 -35.16 -17.45
CA ARG A 167 35.01 -35.29 -16.39
C ARG A 167 35.43 -36.39 -15.42
N ARG A 168 36.46 -36.10 -14.61
CA ARG A 168 36.76 -36.92 -13.43
C ARG A 168 35.61 -36.82 -12.44
N LYS A 169 34.93 -37.95 -12.36
CA LYS A 169 34.01 -38.41 -11.32
C LYS A 169 34.55 -38.04 -9.93
N TYR A 170 34.01 -37.00 -9.31
CA TYR A 170 33.94 -36.92 -7.86
C TYR A 170 32.54 -37.33 -7.43
N SER A 171 32.34 -38.65 -7.33
CA SER A 171 31.26 -39.24 -6.56
C SER A 171 31.59 -39.09 -5.07
N ALA A 172 31.25 -37.95 -4.47
CA ALA A 172 31.23 -37.83 -3.02
C ALA A 172 29.87 -38.30 -2.51
N ARG A 173 29.77 -39.61 -2.26
CA ARG A 173 28.82 -40.18 -1.33
C ARG A 173 29.10 -39.57 0.05
N TYR A 174 28.24 -38.66 0.50
CA TYR A 174 28.01 -38.47 1.93
C TYR A 174 26.54 -38.78 2.21
N ASP A 175 26.28 -40.06 2.43
CA ASP A 175 25.26 -40.48 3.39
C ASP A 175 25.73 -40.01 4.77
N ARG A 176 25.10 -38.94 5.27
CA ARG A 176 25.17 -38.61 6.69
C ARG A 176 23.75 -38.47 7.22
N SER A 177 23.24 -39.63 7.62
CA SER A 177 22.16 -39.82 8.56
C SER A 177 22.04 -38.68 9.57
N SER A 178 20.93 -37.94 9.49
CA SER A 178 20.39 -37.19 10.64
C SER A 178 18.88 -37.40 10.69
N SER A 179 18.56 -38.60 11.20
CA SER A 179 17.28 -38.95 11.79
C SER A 179 17.00 -38.03 12.98
N SER A 180 16.27 -36.93 12.77
CA SER A 180 15.51 -36.25 13.85
C SER A 180 14.41 -35.28 13.36
N GLY A 181 14.26 -35.07 12.05
CA GLY A 181 13.36 -34.04 11.49
C GLY A 181 11.86 -34.36 11.41
N ARG A 182 11.36 -35.51 11.87
CA ARG A 182 9.94 -35.90 11.66
C ARG A 182 8.96 -35.43 12.73
N HIS A 183 9.43 -34.80 13.82
CA HIS A 183 8.53 -34.32 14.88
C HIS A 183 8.12 -32.84 14.73
N LEU A 184 8.92 -32.01 14.06
CA LEU A 184 8.66 -30.56 13.95
C LEU A 184 7.65 -30.19 12.84
N GLU A 185 7.48 -31.01 11.81
CA GLU A 185 6.46 -30.74 10.77
C GLU A 185 5.02 -30.94 11.27
N LYS A 186 4.79 -31.85 12.23
CA LYS A 186 3.46 -32.05 12.83
C LYS A 186 3.04 -30.89 13.75
N GLU A 187 3.99 -30.23 14.42
CA GLU A 187 3.72 -29.03 15.24
C GLU A 187 3.35 -27.81 14.38
N HIS A 188 4.07 -27.56 13.28
CA HIS A 188 3.75 -26.46 12.38
C HIS A 188 2.37 -26.59 11.71
N LYS A 189 1.89 -27.82 11.45
CA LYS A 189 0.51 -28.06 10.97
C LYS A 189 -0.54 -27.85 12.06
N ARG A 190 -0.25 -28.13 13.33
CA ARG A 190 -1.18 -27.88 14.46
C ARG A 190 -1.32 -26.38 14.76
N LEU A 191 -0.25 -25.60 14.67
CA LEU A 191 -0.31 -24.13 14.84
C LEU A 191 -1.08 -23.42 13.72
N LYS A 192 -0.96 -23.89 12.46
CA LYS A 192 -1.75 -23.33 11.35
C LYS A 192 -3.25 -23.62 11.47
N LYS A 193 -3.66 -24.74 12.07
CA LYS A 193 -5.07 -25.05 12.34
C LYS A 193 -5.68 -24.23 13.48
N ARG A 194 -4.87 -23.74 14.43
CA ARG A 194 -5.34 -22.80 15.48
C ARG A 194 -5.58 -21.39 14.95
N LYS A 195 -4.76 -20.90 14.00
CA LYS A 195 -4.98 -19.59 13.34
C LYS A 195 -6.25 -19.53 12.48
N TYR A 196 -6.84 -20.66 12.10
CA TYR A 196 -8.09 -20.68 11.33
C TYR A 196 -9.36 -20.65 12.20
N LYS A 197 -9.25 -20.95 13.52
CA LYS A 197 -10.39 -20.94 14.45
C LYS A 197 -10.59 -19.62 15.20
N LEU A 198 -9.69 -18.65 15.02
CA LEU A 198 -9.81 -17.30 15.59
C LEU A 198 -10.09 -16.24 14.51
N LYS A 199 -10.86 -16.61 13.49
CA LYS A 199 -11.50 -15.63 12.61
C LYS A 199 -12.84 -15.24 13.23
N LEU A 200 -12.80 -14.61 14.41
CA LEU A 200 -13.88 -13.68 14.75
C LEU A 200 -13.98 -12.73 13.58
N SER A 201 -15.18 -12.52 13.06
CA SER A 201 -15.35 -11.66 11.90
C SER A 201 -14.75 -10.30 12.27
N LYS A 202 -14.16 -9.57 11.31
CA LYS A 202 -13.61 -8.22 11.57
C LYS A 202 -14.63 -7.33 12.32
N LYS A 203 -15.93 -7.61 12.15
CA LYS A 203 -17.05 -6.98 12.85
C LYS A 203 -17.11 -7.32 14.36
N ASP A 204 -16.81 -8.56 14.75
CA ASP A 204 -16.83 -8.98 16.15
C ASP A 204 -15.63 -8.40 16.91
N LEU A 205 -14.45 -8.40 16.28
CA LEU A 205 -13.27 -7.71 16.82
C LEU A 205 -13.54 -6.21 17.05
N LEU A 206 -14.20 -5.55 16.09
CA LEU A 206 -14.58 -4.14 16.24
C LEU A 206 -15.61 -3.92 17.36
N LYS A 207 -16.50 -4.89 17.63
CA LYS A 207 -17.46 -4.81 18.74
C LYS A 207 -16.77 -4.98 20.09
N GLU A 208 -15.80 -5.89 20.19
CA GLU A 208 -15.00 -6.07 21.41
C GLU A 208 -14.19 -4.81 21.73
N LEU A 209 -13.53 -4.21 20.74
CA LEU A 209 -12.77 -2.96 20.95
C LEU A 209 -13.66 -1.78 21.38
N ARG A 210 -14.92 -1.73 20.91
CA ARG A 210 -15.90 -0.74 21.37
C ARG A 210 -16.27 -0.96 22.83
N ARG A 211 -16.57 -2.21 23.21
CA ARG A 211 -16.88 -2.56 24.61
C ARG A 211 -15.72 -2.25 25.55
N GLU A 212 -14.50 -2.61 25.16
CA GLU A 212 -13.30 -2.34 25.97
C GLU A 212 -13.08 -0.84 26.16
N ARG A 213 -13.34 -0.03 25.11
CA ARG A 213 -13.27 1.44 25.23
C ARG A 213 -14.32 1.98 26.18
N ASP A 214 -15.57 1.54 26.05
CA ASP A 214 -16.67 1.98 26.91
C ASP A 214 -16.42 1.62 28.38
N GLU A 215 -15.85 0.43 28.64
CA GLU A 215 -15.45 -0.02 29.99
C GLU A 215 -14.33 0.85 30.57
N ARG A 216 -13.31 1.21 29.78
CA ARG A 216 -12.25 2.12 30.23
C ARG A 216 -12.81 3.51 30.56
N GLU A 217 -13.61 4.09 29.66
CA GLU A 217 -14.23 5.41 29.90
C GLU A 217 -15.13 5.39 31.14
N ALA A 218 -15.89 4.31 31.37
CA ALA A 218 -16.69 4.14 32.58
C ALA A 218 -15.83 4.05 33.84
N SER A 219 -14.72 3.30 33.81
CA SER A 219 -13.80 3.18 34.95
C SER A 219 -13.10 4.50 35.28
N GLU A 220 -12.77 5.29 34.26
CA GLU A 220 -12.18 6.63 34.41
C GLU A 220 -13.20 7.61 35.01
N ARG A 221 -14.46 7.57 34.56
CA ARG A 221 -15.55 8.35 35.18
C ARG A 221 -15.73 7.99 36.65
N GLN A 222 -15.76 6.70 37.00
CA GLN A 222 -15.86 6.27 38.39
C GLN A 222 -14.68 6.75 39.24
N ARG A 223 -13.45 6.72 38.70
CA ARG A 223 -12.29 7.30 39.38
C ARG A 223 -12.42 8.82 39.58
N ALA A 224 -12.87 9.53 38.55
CA ALA A 224 -13.07 10.97 38.62
C ALA A 224 -14.15 11.35 39.66
N GLU A 225 -15.26 10.61 39.69
CA GLU A 225 -16.32 10.78 40.69
C GLU A 225 -15.82 10.48 42.10
N GLN A 226 -15.00 9.44 42.29
CA GLN A 226 -14.39 9.14 43.60
C GLN A 226 -13.47 10.27 44.07
N LEU A 227 -12.70 10.88 43.17
CA LEU A 227 -11.84 12.03 43.50
C LEU A 227 -12.67 13.27 43.88
N LEU A 228 -13.73 13.57 43.12
CA LEU A 228 -14.63 14.68 43.41
C LEU A 228 -15.39 14.48 44.74
N ASN A 229 -16.00 13.32 44.94
CA ASN A 229 -16.76 13.02 46.15
C ASN A 229 -15.86 12.84 47.39
N GLY A 230 -14.65 12.32 47.20
CA GLY A 230 -13.64 12.20 48.26
C GLY A 230 -13.08 13.55 48.72
N SER A 231 -13.12 14.57 47.87
CA SER A 231 -12.69 15.94 48.20
C SER A 231 -13.73 16.74 48.99
N SER A 232 -15.00 16.30 49.02
CA SER A 232 -16.11 17.02 49.69
C SER A 232 -16.31 16.64 51.17
N LYS A 233 -15.50 15.74 51.74
CA LYS A 233 -15.61 15.26 53.13
C LYS A 233 -14.49 15.76 54.07
N ARG A 234 -13.86 16.90 53.77
CA ARG A 234 -12.94 17.57 54.70
C ARG A 234 -13.50 18.92 55.13
#